data_AF-A0A7W5DQ40-F1
#
_entry.id   AF-A0A7W5DQ40-F1
#
_cell.length_a   1.000
_cell.length_b   1.000
_cell.length_c   1.000
_cell.angle_alpha   90.00
_cell.angle_beta   90.00
_cell.angle_gamma   90.00
#
_symmetry.space_group_name_H-M   'P 1'
#
loop_
_entity.id
_entity.type
_entity.pdbx_description
1 polymer ?
#
loop_
_entity_poly.entity_id
_entity_poly.type
_entity_poly.pdbx_seq_one_letter_code
_entity_poly.pdbx_strand_id
1 'polypeptide(L)'
;MDSIDLSSFGFRHVVLCEEGRPPYHPAVLMKLYLYGYRYGIRSSRKLEREAKLNLEVRWLLCEQTPSARTICLFRKEYAEGFQAIFRKFVFLLKQLGLVEGKTIAIDSFKVWAQNSLKNNYNQKKIERQLEYIDGRIAEFTNALDAADSQEQKTALKDKIAVQEGRKQKCQAIETELKETGKDQISTTGEDAQSVVLQRGITVVGYNIQASVDAKNKLITNFETGSVKDTNALAW
;
A
#
# COMPACT_ATOMS: atom_id res chain seq x y z
N MET A 1 -11.01 19.82 -14.02
CA MET A 1 -9.86 19.08 -14.58
C MET A 1 -9.34 19.77 -15.82
N ASP A 2 -10.23 20.21 -16.70
CA ASP A 2 -9.82 20.84 -17.97
C ASP A 2 -9.14 22.22 -17.80
N SER A 3 -9.26 22.84 -16.62
CA SER A 3 -8.58 24.09 -16.24
C SER A 3 -7.27 23.90 -15.48
N ILE A 4 -6.85 22.66 -15.21
CA ILE A 4 -5.64 22.35 -14.43
C ILE A 4 -4.54 21.93 -15.40
N ASP A 5 -3.37 22.53 -15.30
CA ASP A 5 -2.19 22.08 -16.04
C ASP A 5 -1.66 20.76 -15.47
N LEU A 6 -2.13 19.65 -16.03
CA LEU A 6 -1.74 18.30 -15.63
C LEU A 6 -0.28 17.98 -15.95
N SER A 7 0.34 18.67 -16.92
CA SER A 7 1.74 18.41 -17.27
C SER A 7 2.68 18.81 -16.13
N SER A 8 2.39 19.94 -15.46
CA SER A 8 3.14 20.42 -14.30
C SER A 8 3.09 19.48 -13.08
N PHE A 9 2.12 18.57 -13.03
CA PHE A 9 1.96 17.59 -11.95
C PHE A 9 2.55 16.21 -12.29
N GLY A 10 3.38 16.11 -13.34
CA GLY A 10 4.10 14.89 -13.71
C GLY A 10 3.26 13.86 -14.47
N PHE A 11 2.05 14.21 -14.90
CA PHE A 11 1.26 13.32 -15.76
C PHE A 11 1.84 13.28 -17.17
N ARG A 12 2.14 12.07 -17.66
CA ARG A 12 2.57 11.87 -19.06
C ARG A 12 1.34 11.76 -19.96
N HIS A 13 1.55 11.87 -21.27
CA HIS A 13 0.49 11.76 -22.27
C HIS A 13 -0.57 12.87 -22.21
N VAL A 14 -0.23 14.03 -21.65
CA VAL A 14 -1.01 15.26 -21.81
C VAL A 14 -0.91 15.74 -23.26
N VAL A 15 0.30 15.69 -23.83
CA VAL A 15 0.53 15.80 -25.27
C VAL A 15 0.62 14.39 -25.84
N LEU A 16 -0.19 14.10 -26.86
CA LEU A 16 -0.20 12.81 -27.52
C LEU A 16 0.92 12.73 -28.55
N CYS A 17 1.51 11.55 -28.70
CA CYS A 17 2.43 11.29 -29.81
C CYS A 17 1.66 11.30 -31.13
N GLU A 18 2.31 11.71 -32.21
CA GLU A 18 1.71 11.74 -33.55
C GLU A 18 1.47 10.33 -34.11
N GLU A 19 2.23 9.34 -33.66
CA GLU A 19 2.17 7.96 -34.15
C GLU A 19 1.70 6.96 -33.08
N GLY A 20 1.05 5.89 -33.55
CA GLY A 20 0.55 4.80 -32.72
C GLY A 20 -0.86 5.01 -32.18
N ARG A 21 -1.37 4.05 -31.40
CA ARG A 21 -2.69 4.19 -30.76
C ARG A 21 -2.56 5.21 -29.61
N PRO A 22 -3.35 6.30 -29.61
CA PRO A 22 -3.22 7.31 -28.58
C PRO A 22 -3.59 6.72 -27.21
N PRO A 23 -2.78 6.96 -26.17
CA PRO A 23 -3.15 6.64 -24.80
C PRO A 23 -4.32 7.50 -24.33
N TYR A 24 -4.97 7.08 -23.24
CA TYR A 24 -5.99 7.91 -22.59
C TYR A 24 -5.37 9.17 -22.01
N HIS A 25 -5.99 10.31 -22.28
CA HIS A 25 -5.56 11.57 -21.68
C HIS A 25 -5.73 11.51 -20.14
N PRO A 26 -4.74 11.95 -19.33
CA PRO A 26 -4.79 11.86 -17.87
C PRO A 26 -6.04 12.47 -17.24
N ALA A 27 -6.58 13.54 -17.83
CA ALA A 27 -7.81 14.18 -17.34
C ALA A 27 -9.01 13.23 -17.33
N VAL A 28 -9.12 12.32 -18.31
CA VAL A 28 -10.21 11.33 -18.42
C VAL A 28 -10.16 10.37 -17.25
N LEU A 29 -8.99 9.81 -16.98
CA LEU A 29 -8.77 8.91 -15.85
C LEU A 29 -8.95 9.63 -14.51
N MET A 30 -8.55 10.90 -14.42
CA MET A 30 -8.73 11.70 -13.21
C MET A 30 -10.21 12.00 -12.92
N LYS A 31 -10.98 12.35 -13.96
CA LYS A 31 -12.45 12.52 -13.86
C LYS A 31 -13.11 11.23 -13.36
N LEU A 32 -12.69 10.07 -13.88
CA LEU A 32 -13.20 8.78 -13.43
C LEU A 32 -12.87 8.50 -11.94
N TYR A 33 -11.67 8.84 -11.48
CA TYR A 33 -11.31 8.71 -10.07
C TYR A 33 -12.11 9.65 -9.16
N LEU A 34 -12.32 10.90 -9.57
CA LEU A 34 -13.15 11.84 -8.83
C LEU A 34 -14.61 11.36 -8.73
N TYR A 35 -15.17 10.86 -9.83
CA TYR A 35 -16.49 10.22 -9.84
C TYR A 35 -16.51 9.05 -8.85
N GLY A 36 -15.50 8.17 -8.94
CA GLY A 36 -15.35 7.04 -8.03
C GLY A 36 -15.33 7.45 -6.56
N TYR A 37 -14.57 8.46 -6.19
CA TYR A 37 -14.49 8.96 -4.81
C TYR A 37 -15.81 9.56 -4.34
N ARG A 38 -16.51 10.31 -5.20
CA ARG A 38 -17.83 10.88 -4.88
C ARG A 38 -18.87 9.80 -4.57
N TYR A 39 -18.89 8.72 -5.34
CA TYR A 39 -19.88 7.63 -5.21
C TYR A 39 -19.37 6.41 -4.42
N GLY A 40 -18.18 6.50 -3.80
CA GLY A 40 -17.61 5.41 -3.00
C GLY A 40 -17.10 4.20 -3.79
N ILE A 41 -16.94 4.33 -5.12
CA ILE A 41 -16.49 3.28 -6.03
C ILE A 41 -14.96 3.28 -6.11
N ARG A 42 -14.32 2.39 -5.33
CA ARG A 42 -12.84 2.33 -5.21
C ARG A 42 -12.16 1.27 -6.07
N SER A 43 -12.92 0.29 -6.56
CA SER A 43 -12.39 -0.83 -7.36
C SER A 43 -12.23 -0.42 -8.82
N SER A 44 -11.04 -0.59 -9.39
CA SER A 44 -10.79 -0.33 -10.82
C SER A 44 -11.69 -1.15 -11.74
N ARG A 45 -12.07 -2.37 -11.34
CA ARG A 45 -13.05 -3.20 -12.09
C ARG A 45 -14.46 -2.63 -12.01
N LYS A 46 -14.85 -2.09 -10.85
CA LYS A 46 -16.14 -1.41 -10.73
C LYS A 46 -16.14 -0.11 -11.55
N LEU A 47 -15.06 0.67 -11.51
CA LEU A 47 -14.91 1.88 -12.34
C LEU A 47 -14.96 1.58 -13.84
N GLU A 48 -14.31 0.51 -14.30
CA GLU A 48 -14.44 0.05 -15.70
C GLU A 48 -15.89 -0.29 -16.04
N ARG A 49 -16.59 -1.01 -15.14
CA ARG A 49 -18.00 -1.35 -15.33
C ARG A 49 -18.87 -0.09 -15.40
N GLU A 50 -18.65 0.89 -14.52
CA GLU A 50 -19.36 2.18 -14.57
C GLU A 50 -19.09 2.91 -15.88
N ALA A 51 -17.84 2.95 -16.34
CA ALA A 51 -17.49 3.58 -17.62
C ALA A 51 -18.18 2.92 -18.82
N LYS A 52 -18.55 1.63 -18.73
CA LYS A 52 -19.27 0.89 -19.77
C LYS A 52 -20.78 1.03 -19.68
N LEU A 53 -21.35 1.04 -18.48
CA LEU A 53 -22.79 0.88 -18.26
C LEU A 53 -23.49 2.17 -17.85
N ASN A 54 -22.83 3.03 -17.08
CA ASN A 54 -23.46 4.18 -16.47
C ASN A 54 -23.46 5.36 -17.45
N LEU A 55 -24.64 5.90 -17.75
CA LEU A 55 -24.80 7.00 -18.71
C LEU A 55 -24.06 8.27 -18.26
N GLU A 56 -24.07 8.58 -16.95
CA GLU A 56 -23.36 9.75 -16.41
C GLU A 56 -21.86 9.64 -16.62
N VAL A 57 -21.29 8.46 -16.38
CA VAL A 57 -19.86 8.20 -16.54
C VAL A 57 -19.48 8.17 -18.02
N ARG A 58 -20.29 7.52 -18.86
CA ARG A 58 -20.08 7.56 -20.31
C ARG A 58 -20.06 8.98 -20.84
N TRP A 59 -21.00 9.82 -20.40
CA TRP A 59 -21.02 11.23 -20.77
C TRP A 59 -19.78 11.98 -20.25
N LEU A 60 -19.43 11.81 -18.97
CA LEU A 60 -18.25 12.43 -18.34
C LEU A 60 -16.92 12.09 -19.04
N LEU A 61 -16.81 10.86 -19.56
CA LEU A 61 -15.61 10.36 -20.23
C LEU A 61 -15.66 10.51 -21.75
N CYS A 62 -16.69 11.14 -22.31
CA CYS A 62 -16.92 11.23 -23.75
C CYS A 62 -16.87 9.83 -24.42
N GLU A 63 -17.61 8.89 -23.85
CA GLU A 63 -17.73 7.48 -24.25
C GLU A 63 -16.44 6.65 -24.18
N GLN A 64 -15.36 7.20 -23.62
CA GLN A 64 -14.13 6.44 -23.40
C GLN A 64 -14.30 5.41 -22.29
N THR A 65 -13.95 4.15 -22.58
CA THR A 65 -14.07 3.03 -21.62
C THR A 65 -12.70 2.46 -21.24
N PRO A 66 -11.93 3.12 -20.35
CA PRO A 66 -10.63 2.61 -19.93
C PRO A 66 -10.78 1.28 -19.20
N SER A 67 -9.89 0.33 -19.50
CA SER A 67 -9.87 -0.99 -18.85
C SER A 67 -9.47 -0.88 -17.38
N ALA A 68 -9.88 -1.84 -16.54
CA ALA A 68 -9.47 -1.87 -15.13
C ALA A 68 -7.93 -1.88 -14.95
N ARG A 69 -7.19 -2.49 -15.89
CA ARG A 69 -5.72 -2.48 -15.88
C ARG A 69 -5.19 -1.07 -16.09
N THR A 70 -5.69 -0.35 -17.09
CA THR A 70 -5.33 1.05 -17.36
C THR A 70 -5.63 1.94 -16.16
N ILE A 71 -6.82 1.81 -15.57
CA ILE A 71 -7.24 2.58 -14.40
C ILE A 71 -6.31 2.33 -13.21
N CYS A 72 -6.02 1.06 -12.90
CA CYS A 72 -5.16 0.68 -11.78
C CYS A 72 -3.71 1.16 -11.98
N LEU A 73 -3.15 0.92 -13.17
CA LEU A 73 -1.78 1.30 -13.51
C LEU A 73 -1.60 2.81 -13.40
N PHE A 74 -2.55 3.59 -13.90
CA PHE A 74 -2.51 5.04 -13.81
C PHE A 74 -2.42 5.56 -12.37
N ARG A 75 -3.18 4.99 -11.43
CA ARG A 75 -3.07 5.38 -10.01
C ARG A 75 -1.74 4.95 -9.39
N LYS A 76 -1.20 3.80 -9.81
CA LYS A 76 0.10 3.31 -9.34
C LYS A 76 1.25 4.20 -9.83
N GLU A 77 1.23 4.57 -11.11
CA GLU A 77 2.32 5.33 -11.74
C GLU A 77 2.32 6.81 -11.32
N TYR A 78 1.15 7.43 -11.14
CA TYR A 78 1.03 8.86 -10.89
C TYR A 78 0.60 9.19 -9.45
N ALA A 79 0.92 8.34 -8.47
CA ALA A 79 0.50 8.53 -7.07
C ALA A 79 0.90 9.91 -6.50
N GLU A 80 2.11 10.39 -6.81
CA GLU A 80 2.56 11.72 -6.43
C GLU A 80 1.75 12.84 -7.10
N GLY A 81 1.38 12.66 -8.37
CA GLY A 81 0.52 13.58 -9.10
C GLY A 81 -0.87 13.72 -8.47
N PHE A 82 -1.45 12.64 -7.95
CA PHE A 82 -2.69 12.69 -7.18
C PHE A 82 -2.54 13.54 -5.90
N GLN A 83 -1.44 13.35 -5.16
CA GLN A 83 -1.16 14.15 -3.96
C GLN A 83 -0.98 15.63 -4.29
N ALA A 84 -0.27 15.93 -5.38
CA ALA A 84 -0.03 17.31 -5.79
C ALA A 84 -1.33 18.01 -6.25
N ILE A 85 -2.19 17.31 -6.99
CA ILE A 85 -3.54 17.81 -7.32
C ILE A 85 -4.37 18.05 -6.06
N PHE A 86 -4.32 17.14 -5.09
CA PHE A 86 -5.02 17.31 -3.82
C PHE A 86 -4.55 18.56 -3.06
N ARG A 87 -3.22 18.80 -2.99
CA ARG A 87 -2.67 20.03 -2.41
C ARG A 87 -3.17 21.27 -3.14
N LYS A 88 -3.22 21.25 -4.48
CA LYS A 88 -3.76 22.36 -5.27
C LYS A 88 -5.26 22.59 -5.00
N PHE A 89 -6.03 21.52 -4.81
CA PHE A 89 -7.43 21.61 -4.44
C PHE A 89 -7.62 22.24 -3.05
N VAL A 90 -6.84 21.83 -2.04
CA VAL A 90 -6.85 22.45 -0.70
C VAL A 90 -6.45 23.92 -0.78
N PHE A 91 -5.45 24.27 -1.59
CA PHE A 91 -5.08 25.66 -1.84
C PHE A 91 -6.23 26.48 -2.46
N LEU A 92 -6.95 25.92 -3.42
CA LEU A 92 -8.15 26.54 -3.98
C LEU A 92 -9.23 26.75 -2.91
N LEU A 93 -9.48 25.76 -2.05
CA LEU A 93 -10.42 25.90 -0.93
C LEU A 93 -10.01 27.02 0.03
N LYS A 94 -8.71 27.22 0.26
CA LYS A 94 -8.19 28.35 1.03
C LYS A 94 -8.47 29.69 0.35
N GLN A 95 -8.25 29.80 -0.97
CA GLN A 95 -8.55 31.01 -1.74
C GLN A 95 -10.05 31.35 -1.73
N LEU A 96 -10.91 30.33 -1.72
CA LEU A 96 -12.36 30.49 -1.60
C LEU A 96 -12.83 30.75 -0.16
N GLY A 97 -11.91 30.84 0.82
CA GLY A 97 -12.23 31.07 2.22
C GLY A 97 -12.91 29.89 2.93
N LEU A 98 -12.89 28.70 2.33
CA LEU A 98 -13.42 27.46 2.89
C LEU A 98 -12.43 26.77 3.84
N VAL A 99 -11.14 27.02 3.68
CA VAL A 99 -10.09 26.62 4.63
C VAL A 99 -9.45 27.88 5.18
N GLU A 100 -9.39 28.02 6.51
CA GLU A 100 -8.77 29.18 7.15
C GLU A 100 -7.26 28.96 7.33
N GLY A 101 -6.87 27.75 7.76
CA GLY A 101 -5.48 27.36 7.98
C GLY A 101 -4.84 27.98 9.23
N LYS A 102 -5.63 28.57 10.14
CA LYS A 102 -5.14 29.07 11.44
C LYS A 102 -5.13 28.00 12.51
N THR A 103 -6.20 27.22 12.59
CA THR A 103 -6.34 26.14 13.56
C THR A 103 -6.54 24.84 12.79
N ILE A 104 -5.57 23.95 12.94
CA ILE A 104 -5.54 22.64 12.30
C ILE A 104 -5.55 21.60 13.41
N ALA A 105 -6.55 20.73 13.41
CA ALA A 105 -6.57 19.54 14.25
C ALA A 105 -5.84 18.42 13.53
N ILE A 106 -4.96 17.71 14.23
CA ILE A 106 -4.26 16.54 13.70
C ILE A 106 -4.68 15.34 14.54
N ASP A 107 -5.09 14.27 13.86
CA ASP A 107 -5.45 13.01 14.51
C ASP A 107 -4.89 11.83 13.71
N SER A 108 -4.59 10.73 14.41
CA SER A 108 -4.09 9.49 13.81
C SER A 108 -5.13 8.37 13.89
N PHE A 109 -5.29 7.63 12.80
CA PHE A 109 -6.16 6.46 12.75
C PHE A 109 -5.50 5.33 11.97
N LYS A 110 -5.87 4.09 12.33
CA LYS A 110 -5.28 2.89 11.76
C LYS A 110 -6.22 2.28 10.74
N VAL A 111 -5.72 2.03 9.53
CA VAL A 111 -6.46 1.35 8.46
C VAL A 111 -5.90 -0.05 8.28
N TRP A 112 -6.79 -1.04 8.17
CA TRP A 112 -6.37 -2.42 7.99
C TRP A 112 -5.80 -2.64 6.59
N ALA A 113 -4.68 -3.35 6.53
CA ALA A 113 -4.15 -3.86 5.28
C ALA A 113 -4.75 -5.25 5.02
N GLN A 114 -4.85 -5.63 3.75
CA GLN A 114 -5.14 -7.01 3.38
C GLN A 114 -3.86 -7.85 3.51
N ASN A 115 -3.41 -8.05 4.74
CA ASN A 115 -2.21 -8.81 5.03
C ASN A 115 -2.34 -9.58 6.36
N SER A 116 -1.68 -10.73 6.43
CA SER A 116 -1.63 -11.57 7.63
C SER A 116 -0.48 -11.15 8.54
N LEU A 117 -0.71 -11.19 9.87
CA LEU A 117 0.35 -11.05 10.87
C LEU A 117 1.49 -12.06 10.69
N LYS A 118 1.21 -13.22 10.07
CA LYS A 118 2.23 -14.23 9.77
C LYS A 118 3.26 -13.72 8.76
N ASN A 119 2.85 -12.83 7.86
CA ASN A 119 3.65 -12.27 6.78
C ASN A 119 4.35 -10.94 7.16
N ASN A 120 4.27 -10.52 8.43
CA ASN A 120 4.99 -9.36 8.95
C ASN A 120 6.07 -9.82 9.95
N TYR A 121 7.30 -9.34 9.78
CA TYR A 121 8.49 -9.81 10.47
C TYR A 121 9.15 -8.66 11.20
N ASN A 122 9.53 -8.89 12.45
CA ASN A 122 10.43 -8.04 13.21
C ASN A 122 11.60 -8.90 13.71
N GLN A 123 12.67 -8.28 14.18
CA GLN A 123 13.89 -8.99 14.61
C GLN A 123 13.58 -10.13 15.60
N LYS A 124 12.78 -9.85 16.64
CA LYS A 124 12.39 -10.85 17.66
C LYS A 124 11.63 -12.05 17.07
N LYS A 125 10.77 -11.82 16.08
CA LYS A 125 10.00 -12.88 15.42
C LYS A 125 10.91 -13.73 14.53
N ILE A 126 11.88 -13.12 13.87
CA ILE A 126 12.88 -13.82 13.06
C ILE A 126 13.73 -14.72 13.96
N GLU A 127 14.27 -14.19 15.05
CA GLU A 127 15.07 -14.95 16.03
C GLU A 127 14.31 -16.18 16.55
N ARG A 128 13.06 -16.00 16.99
CA ARG A 128 12.21 -17.10 17.45
C ARG A 128 11.94 -18.14 16.36
N GLN A 129 11.81 -17.71 15.10
CA GLN A 129 11.60 -18.65 13.99
C GLN A 129 12.87 -19.41 13.65
N LEU A 130 14.04 -18.77 13.66
CA LEU A 130 15.32 -19.42 13.46
C LEU A 130 15.59 -20.46 14.56
N GLU A 131 15.39 -20.10 15.83
CA GLU A 131 15.55 -21.02 16.96
C GLU A 131 14.64 -22.26 16.83
N TYR A 132 13.37 -22.05 16.46
CA TYR A 132 12.44 -23.16 16.20
C TYR A 132 12.89 -24.05 15.03
N ILE A 133 13.36 -23.43 13.93
CA ILE A 133 13.82 -24.16 12.75
C ILE A 133 15.07 -24.98 13.09
N ASP A 134 16.04 -24.40 13.79
CA ASP A 134 17.26 -25.06 14.22
C ASP A 134 16.97 -26.24 15.15
N GLY A 135 16.04 -26.07 16.10
CA GLY A 135 15.57 -27.18 16.93
C GLY A 135 14.96 -28.33 16.12
N ARG A 136 14.13 -28.02 15.12
CA ARG A 136 13.53 -29.05 14.23
C ARG A 136 14.56 -29.73 13.35
N ILE A 137 15.55 -29.00 12.85
CA ILE A 137 16.66 -29.59 12.10
C ILE A 137 17.43 -30.55 13.00
N ALA A 138 17.80 -30.14 14.22
CA ALA A 138 18.49 -31.00 15.16
C ALA A 138 17.70 -32.28 15.48
N GLU A 139 16.39 -32.17 15.73
CA GLU A 139 15.50 -33.32 15.92
C GLU A 139 15.51 -34.29 14.73
N PHE A 140 15.38 -33.78 13.51
CA PHE A 140 15.38 -34.62 12.31
C PHE A 140 16.75 -35.22 12.02
N THR A 141 17.83 -34.52 12.36
CA THR A 141 19.20 -35.02 12.18
C THR A 141 19.47 -36.18 13.14
N ASN A 142 19.11 -36.03 14.41
CA ASN A 142 19.19 -37.13 15.40
C ASN A 142 18.33 -38.34 15.00
N ALA A 143 17.12 -38.10 14.49
CA ALA A 143 16.26 -39.17 13.99
C ALA A 143 16.83 -39.86 12.74
N LEU A 144 17.61 -39.14 11.93
CA LEU A 144 18.24 -39.67 10.73
C LEU A 144 19.42 -40.59 11.07
N ASP A 145 20.16 -40.26 12.13
CA ASP A 145 21.25 -41.10 12.66
C ASP A 145 20.71 -42.40 13.29
N ALA A 146 19.53 -42.34 13.92
CA ALA A 146 18.88 -43.49 14.56
C ALA A 146 18.03 -44.35 13.59
N ALA A 147 17.83 -43.92 12.34
CA ALA A 147 17.00 -44.65 11.38
C ALA A 147 17.78 -45.81 10.74
N ASP A 148 17.15 -46.98 10.65
CA ASP A 148 17.75 -48.15 9.99
C ASP A 148 17.29 -48.32 8.54
N SER A 149 16.04 -47.93 8.23
CA SER A 149 15.47 -48.06 6.88
C SER A 149 15.88 -46.92 5.95
N GLN A 150 16.24 -47.27 4.72
CA GLN A 150 16.58 -46.30 3.67
C GLN A 150 15.40 -45.37 3.32
N GLU A 151 14.15 -45.86 3.37
CA GLU A 151 12.95 -45.05 3.12
C GLU A 151 12.70 -44.01 4.23
N GLN A 152 13.07 -44.34 5.48
CA GLN A 152 12.96 -43.39 6.60
C GLN A 152 14.04 -42.31 6.50
N LYS A 153 15.26 -42.69 6.09
CA LYS A 153 16.36 -41.74 5.86
C LYS A 153 16.03 -40.75 4.75
N THR A 154 15.46 -41.18 3.63
CA THR A 154 15.06 -40.27 2.55
C THR A 154 13.98 -39.29 3.00
N ALA A 155 12.92 -39.77 3.66
CA ALA A 155 11.86 -38.91 4.17
C ALA A 155 12.35 -37.88 5.21
N LEU A 156 13.33 -38.22 6.04
CA LEU A 156 13.94 -37.29 6.99
C LEU A 156 14.83 -36.25 6.30
N LYS A 157 15.61 -36.65 5.28
CA LYS A 157 16.39 -35.70 4.46
C LYS A 157 15.48 -34.67 3.79
N ASP A 158 14.34 -35.09 3.26
CA ASP A 158 13.36 -34.18 2.66
C ASP A 158 12.81 -33.19 3.68
N LYS A 159 12.51 -33.64 4.90
CA LYS A 159 12.07 -32.76 6.00
C LYS A 159 13.14 -31.74 6.41
N ILE A 160 14.40 -32.15 6.48
CA ILE A 160 15.54 -31.27 6.75
C ILE A 160 15.67 -30.23 5.64
N ALA A 161 15.64 -30.65 4.37
CA ALA A 161 15.70 -29.74 3.23
C ALA A 161 14.58 -28.68 3.23
N VAL A 162 13.36 -29.07 3.63
CA VAL A 162 12.25 -28.13 3.81
C VAL A 162 12.52 -27.12 4.92
N GLN A 163 13.10 -27.54 6.05
CA GLN A 163 13.45 -26.61 7.14
C GLN A 163 14.61 -25.68 6.74
N GLU A 164 15.64 -26.19 6.07
CA GLU A 164 16.74 -25.36 5.54
C GLU A 164 16.22 -24.29 4.56
N GLY A 165 15.30 -24.66 3.66
CA GLY A 165 14.66 -23.69 2.78
C GLY A 165 13.86 -22.62 3.53
N ARG A 166 13.30 -22.92 4.70
CA ARG A 166 12.64 -21.93 5.57
C ARG A 166 13.66 -21.07 6.30
N LYS A 167 14.78 -21.65 6.75
CA LYS A 167 15.89 -20.95 7.39
C LYS A 167 16.46 -19.88 6.48
N GLN A 168 16.78 -20.26 5.23
CA GLN A 168 17.27 -19.34 4.21
C GLN A 168 16.31 -18.17 3.96
N LYS A 169 15.00 -18.43 3.91
CA LYS A 169 14.00 -17.36 3.78
C LYS A 169 14.00 -16.41 4.97
N CYS A 170 14.09 -16.93 6.20
CA CYS A 170 14.14 -16.10 7.40
C CYS A 170 15.42 -15.25 7.44
N GLN A 171 16.56 -15.84 7.07
CA GLN A 171 17.85 -15.12 6.97
C GLN A 171 17.82 -14.05 5.89
N ALA A 172 17.22 -14.31 4.72
CA ALA A 172 17.06 -13.30 3.68
C ALA A 172 16.24 -12.10 4.17
N ILE A 173 15.13 -12.36 4.88
CA ILE A 173 14.31 -11.30 5.50
C ILE A 173 15.10 -10.56 6.58
N GLU A 174 15.95 -11.24 7.35
CA GLU A 174 16.81 -10.60 8.36
C GLU A 174 17.83 -9.64 7.73
N THR A 175 18.47 -10.07 6.63
CA THR A 175 19.39 -9.22 5.87
C THR A 175 18.66 -7.99 5.32
N GLU A 176 17.49 -8.19 4.71
CA GLU A 176 16.65 -7.10 4.21
C GLU A 176 16.25 -6.12 5.34
N LEU A 177 15.93 -6.63 6.54
CA LEU A 177 15.58 -5.82 7.70
C LEU A 177 16.75 -4.96 8.18
N LYS A 178 17.97 -5.50 8.15
CA LYS A 178 19.19 -4.76 8.51
C LYS A 178 19.58 -3.74 7.43
N GLU A 179 19.46 -4.08 6.15
CA GLU A 179 19.78 -3.18 5.04
C GLU A 179 18.83 -2.00 4.95
N THR A 180 17.52 -2.25 5.13
CA THR A 180 16.50 -1.20 5.07
C THR A 180 16.47 -0.32 6.32
N GLY A 181 17.05 -0.78 7.44
CA GLY A 181 17.01 -0.09 8.73
C GLY A 181 15.60 0.04 9.32
N LYS A 182 14.62 -0.70 8.80
CA LYS A 182 13.23 -0.67 9.27
C LYS A 182 13.06 -1.55 10.51
N ASP A 183 12.18 -1.15 11.43
CA ASP A 183 11.82 -1.96 12.61
C ASP A 183 11.11 -3.29 12.24
N GLN A 184 10.48 -3.32 11.07
CA GLN A 184 9.71 -4.46 10.57
C GLN A 184 9.57 -4.46 9.05
N ILE A 185 9.36 -5.66 8.50
CA ILE A 185 9.12 -5.90 7.07
C ILE A 185 7.87 -6.74 6.87
N SER A 186 7.07 -6.37 5.89
CA SER A 186 5.89 -7.12 5.46
C SER A 186 6.10 -7.65 4.04
N THR A 187 5.93 -8.96 3.85
CA THR A 187 6.23 -9.61 2.56
C THR A 187 5.15 -9.42 1.50
N THR A 188 3.92 -9.06 1.90
CA THR A 188 2.77 -8.91 0.99
C THR A 188 2.50 -7.44 0.64
N GLY A 189 3.01 -6.50 1.44
CA GLY A 189 2.89 -5.06 1.20
C GLY A 189 4.00 -4.33 1.94
N GLU A 190 4.88 -3.69 1.18
CA GLU A 190 6.12 -3.08 1.67
C GLU A 190 5.90 -1.98 2.72
N ASP A 191 4.82 -1.23 2.56
CA ASP A 191 4.44 -0.12 3.47
C ASP A 191 3.56 -0.58 4.64
N ALA A 192 3.05 -1.82 4.60
CA ALA A 192 2.14 -2.32 5.62
C ALA A 192 2.93 -2.77 6.86
N GLN A 193 2.45 -2.39 8.03
CA GLN A 193 3.18 -2.60 9.28
C GLN A 193 2.26 -3.16 10.36
N SER A 194 2.82 -3.90 11.32
CA SER A 194 2.09 -4.40 12.48
C SER A 194 1.75 -3.25 13.43
N VAL A 195 0.49 -2.86 13.47
CA VAL A 195 -0.04 -1.76 14.28
C VAL A 195 -0.90 -2.29 15.42
N VAL A 196 -0.79 -1.66 16.59
CA VAL A 196 -1.63 -1.99 17.76
C VAL A 196 -2.90 -1.14 17.72
N LEU A 197 -4.05 -1.78 17.60
CA LEU A 197 -5.38 -1.19 17.76
C LEU A 197 -5.74 -1.02 19.24
N GLN A 198 -6.99 -0.59 19.49
CA GLN A 198 -7.53 -0.53 20.84
C GLN A 198 -7.50 -1.90 21.53
N ARG A 199 -7.28 -1.88 22.85
CA ARG A 199 -7.30 -3.06 23.74
C ARG A 199 -6.23 -4.12 23.44
N GLY A 200 -5.09 -3.72 22.86
CA GLY A 200 -3.96 -4.62 22.64
C GLY A 200 -4.10 -5.58 21.46
N ILE A 201 -5.12 -5.40 20.61
CA ILE A 201 -5.28 -6.18 19.38
C ILE A 201 -4.26 -5.68 18.36
N THR A 202 -3.40 -6.56 17.87
CA THR A 202 -2.42 -6.23 16.83
C THR A 202 -2.94 -6.69 15.47
N VAL A 203 -2.85 -5.82 14.46
CA VAL A 203 -3.15 -6.16 13.05
C VAL A 203 -2.05 -5.65 12.15
N VAL A 204 -2.03 -6.11 10.90
CA VAL A 204 -1.20 -5.47 9.87
C VAL A 204 -2.03 -4.37 9.19
N GLY A 205 -1.48 -3.18 9.11
CA GLY A 205 -2.19 -2.01 8.62
C GLY A 205 -1.28 -0.82 8.35
N TYR A 206 -1.92 0.31 8.16
CA TYR A 206 -1.32 1.60 7.91
C TYR A 206 -1.70 2.53 9.05
N ASN A 207 -0.73 3.28 9.56
CA ASN A 207 -1.02 4.40 10.44
C ASN A 207 -1.19 5.64 9.58
N ILE A 208 -2.37 6.24 9.59
CA ILE A 208 -2.67 7.42 8.79
C ILE A 208 -2.85 8.59 9.74
N GLN A 209 -2.10 9.65 9.52
CA GLN A 209 -2.27 10.92 10.20
C GLN A 209 -3.00 11.86 9.26
N ALA A 210 -4.11 12.42 9.71
CA ALA A 210 -4.90 13.36 8.94
C ALA A 210 -5.00 14.69 9.68
N SER A 211 -5.03 15.76 8.91
CA SER A 211 -5.15 17.13 9.42
C SER A 211 -6.42 17.77 8.88
N VAL A 212 -7.17 18.43 9.77
CA VAL A 212 -8.49 18.96 9.50
C VAL A 212 -8.55 20.43 9.93
N ASP A 213 -9.04 21.29 9.05
CA ASP A 213 -9.24 22.71 9.33
C ASP A 213 -10.43 22.93 10.28
N ALA A 214 -10.27 23.83 11.25
CA ALA A 214 -11.28 24.05 12.28
C ALA A 214 -12.56 24.74 11.76
N LYS A 215 -12.49 25.57 10.71
CA LYS A 215 -13.61 26.41 10.27
C LYS A 215 -14.73 25.58 9.66
N ASN A 216 -14.41 24.81 8.62
CA ASN A 216 -15.39 24.00 7.87
C ASN A 216 -15.15 22.48 7.99
N LYS A 217 -14.25 22.04 8.88
CA LYS A 217 -13.95 20.62 9.13
C LYS A 217 -13.49 19.86 7.88
N LEU A 218 -12.77 20.56 7.00
CA LEU A 218 -12.24 19.99 5.76
C LEU A 218 -10.87 19.38 5.98
N ILE A 219 -10.63 18.21 5.38
CA ILE A 219 -9.31 17.57 5.39
C ILE A 219 -8.35 18.41 4.56
N THR A 220 -7.20 18.74 5.12
CA THR A 220 -6.19 19.62 4.51
C THR A 220 -4.93 18.89 4.10
N ASN A 221 -4.53 17.87 4.85
CA ASN A 221 -3.42 16.98 4.50
C ASN A 221 -3.64 15.60 5.15
N PHE A 222 -3.03 14.58 4.56
CA PHE A 222 -2.93 13.26 5.15
C PHE A 222 -1.56 12.67 4.83
N GLU A 223 -1.03 11.89 5.75
CA GLU A 223 0.25 11.22 5.62
C GLU A 223 0.14 9.80 6.17
N THR A 224 0.76 8.86 5.48
CA THR A 224 0.86 7.47 5.95
C THR A 224 2.20 7.33 6.67
N GLY A 225 2.16 7.25 8.00
CA GLY A 225 3.35 7.19 8.85
C GLY A 225 3.70 5.77 9.32
N SER A 226 4.77 5.69 10.11
CA SER A 226 5.21 4.44 10.78
C SER A 226 4.38 4.13 12.03
N VAL A 227 4.59 2.94 12.62
CA VAL A 227 3.79 2.42 13.76
C VAL A 227 3.85 3.27 15.03
N LYS A 228 4.90 4.07 15.23
CA LYS A 228 5.09 4.84 16.46
C LYS A 228 4.88 6.33 16.19
N ASP A 229 3.86 6.88 16.86
CA ASP A 229 3.57 8.32 16.86
C ASP A 229 4.60 9.13 17.69
N THR A 230 5.54 8.46 18.39
CA THR A 230 6.45 9.09 19.37
C THR A 230 7.34 10.18 18.76
N ASN A 231 7.64 10.10 17.46
CA ASN A 231 8.49 11.08 16.76
C ASN A 231 7.82 11.71 15.54
N ALA A 232 6.52 11.52 15.33
CA ALA A 232 5.85 11.98 14.09
C ALA A 232 5.76 13.51 13.97
N LEU A 233 5.98 14.23 15.07
CA LEU A 233 6.00 15.71 15.13
C LEU A 233 7.39 16.28 15.42
N ALA A 234 8.42 15.43 15.55
CA ALA A 234 9.79 15.88 15.73
C ALA A 234 10.40 16.17 14.35
N TRP A 235 10.28 17.43 13.93
CA TRP A 235 11.04 18.01 12.83
C TRP A 235 12.35 18.58 13.38
#